data_AF-A0A0W0VBC1-F1
#
_entry.id   AF-A0A0W0VBC1-F1
#
_cell.length_a   1.000
_cell.length_b   1.000
_cell.length_c   1.000
_cell.angle_alpha   90.00
_cell.angle_beta   90.00
_cell.angle_gamma   90.00
#
_symmetry.space_group_name_H-M   'P 1'
#
loop_
_entity.id
_entity.type
_entity.pdbx_description
1 polymer ?
#
loop_
_entity_poly.entity_id
_entity_poly.type
_entity_poly.pdbx_seq_one_letter_code
_entity_poly.pdbx_strand_id
1 'polypeptide(L)'
;MKIISHGAFILGLCQIFSFPAACAAGLPCPKEIDTRQILLHNIPGWQSYSAASNQKNYLNRLTFYSGHPKEQASLAPDNESSKSKILQWSFNDEEIWIACGYAETNIELIRKLEKPAHQCKVSYNTADLPISMNCR
;
A
#
# COMPACT_ATOMS: atom_id res chain seq x y z
N MET A 1 -40.57 -30.04 -50.99
CA MET A 1 -40.33 -30.94 -49.84
C MET A 1 -38.86 -30.80 -49.44
N LYS A 2 -38.55 -30.64 -48.14
CA LYS A 2 -37.22 -30.46 -47.51
C LYS A 2 -36.16 -31.41 -48.15
N ILE A 3 -34.86 -31.15 -48.18
CA ILE A 3 -33.95 -31.02 -47.02
C ILE A 3 -32.65 -30.26 -47.40
N ILE A 4 -32.18 -29.45 -46.45
CA ILE A 4 -30.91 -28.73 -46.39
C ILE A 4 -29.80 -29.69 -45.93
N SER A 5 -28.55 -29.54 -46.40
CA SER A 5 -27.39 -29.88 -45.54
C SER A 5 -26.15 -29.08 -45.95
N HIS A 6 -25.72 -28.22 -45.03
CA HIS A 6 -24.56 -27.34 -45.15
C HIS A 6 -23.30 -28.12 -44.77
N GLY A 7 -22.27 -28.05 -45.62
CA GLY A 7 -20.94 -28.57 -45.30
C GLY A 7 -20.37 -27.81 -44.10
N ALA A 8 -20.12 -28.54 -43.01
CA ALA A 8 -19.53 -28.02 -41.79
C ALA A 8 -18.03 -27.76 -41.99
N PHE A 9 -17.65 -26.49 -42.05
CA PHE A 9 -16.26 -26.05 -41.95
C PHE A 9 -15.98 -25.73 -40.47
N ILE A 10 -15.47 -26.70 -39.72
CA ILE A 10 -15.08 -26.49 -38.32
C ILE A 10 -13.68 -25.86 -38.30
N LEU A 11 -13.65 -24.52 -38.28
CA LEU A 11 -12.50 -23.76 -37.84
C LEU A 11 -12.43 -23.83 -36.31
N GLY A 12 -11.48 -24.60 -35.80
CA GLY A 12 -11.21 -24.72 -34.37
C GLY A 12 -10.79 -23.38 -33.78
N LEU A 13 -11.68 -22.75 -33.01
CA LEU A 13 -11.34 -21.63 -32.14
C LEU A 13 -10.60 -22.18 -30.90
N CYS A 14 -9.29 -22.00 -30.88
CA CYS A 14 -8.50 -22.08 -29.66
C CYS A 14 -8.85 -20.86 -28.81
N GLN A 15 -9.84 -21.00 -27.92
CA GLN A 15 -10.18 -19.97 -26.93
C GLN A 15 -9.07 -19.93 -25.88
N ILE A 16 -8.10 -19.04 -26.10
CA ILE A 16 -7.08 -18.69 -25.13
C ILE A 16 -7.78 -17.94 -24.00
N PHE A 17 -8.15 -18.65 -22.94
CA PHE A 17 -8.57 -18.03 -21.68
C PHE A 17 -7.38 -17.28 -21.11
N SER A 18 -7.27 -15.98 -21.42
CA SER A 18 -6.37 -15.06 -20.72
C SER A 18 -6.86 -14.92 -19.28
N PHE A 19 -6.30 -15.72 -18.38
CA PHE A 19 -6.40 -15.43 -16.95
C PHE A 19 -5.68 -14.11 -16.70
N PRO A 20 -6.33 -13.10 -16.10
CA PRO A 20 -5.62 -11.93 -15.65
C PRO A 20 -4.63 -12.39 -14.57
N ALA A 21 -3.34 -12.28 -14.86
CA ALA A 21 -2.31 -12.41 -13.85
C ALA A 21 -2.59 -11.32 -12.81
N ALA A 22 -3.02 -11.73 -11.62
CA ALA A 22 -3.06 -10.84 -10.48
C ALA A 22 -1.62 -10.38 -10.24
N CYS A 23 -1.27 -9.20 -10.76
CA CYS A 23 0.00 -8.57 -10.44
C CYS A 23 0.06 -8.48 -8.92
N ALA A 24 1.02 -9.20 -8.32
CA ALA A 24 1.38 -8.98 -6.93
C ALA A 24 1.78 -7.51 -6.84
N ALA A 25 0.86 -6.67 -6.37
CA ALA A 25 1.10 -5.26 -6.25
C ALA A 25 2.27 -5.10 -5.25
N GLY A 26 3.36 -4.49 -5.72
CA GLY A 26 4.42 -4.06 -4.82
C GLY A 26 3.85 -3.12 -3.76
N LEU A 27 4.55 -2.96 -2.65
CA LEU A 27 4.16 -1.99 -1.64
C LEU A 27 4.16 -0.59 -2.27
N PRO A 28 3.06 0.19 -2.19
CA PRO A 28 2.92 1.49 -2.85
C PRO A 28 3.72 2.61 -2.17
N CYS A 29 4.47 2.27 -1.12
CA CYS A 29 5.30 3.17 -0.34
C CYS A 29 6.75 3.11 -0.85
N PRO A 30 7.39 4.25 -1.15
CA PRO A 30 8.83 4.30 -1.31
C PRO A 30 9.54 3.67 -0.10
N LYS A 31 10.58 2.87 -0.35
CA LYS A 31 11.33 2.18 0.72
C LYS A 31 12.05 3.16 1.64
N GLU A 32 12.52 4.27 1.09
CA GLU A 32 13.24 5.32 1.80
C GLU A 32 12.88 6.69 1.22
N ILE A 33 13.07 7.72 2.04
CA ILE A 33 13.03 9.13 1.64
C ILE A 33 14.29 9.83 2.16
N ASP A 34 14.69 10.88 1.48
CA ASP A 34 15.73 11.80 1.96
C ASP A 34 15.07 12.98 2.64
N THR A 35 15.52 13.30 3.85
CA THR A 35 15.02 14.46 4.59
C THR A 35 16.14 15.34 5.11
N ARG A 36 15.79 16.58 5.42
CA ARG A 36 16.68 17.55 6.03
C ARG A 36 15.98 18.18 7.23
N GLN A 37 16.45 17.85 8.43
CA GLN A 37 16.03 18.50 9.67
C GLN A 37 16.96 19.67 9.98
N ILE A 38 16.39 20.82 10.29
CA ILE A 38 17.13 22.01 10.71
C ILE A 38 16.55 22.56 11.99
N LEU A 39 17.42 23.07 12.86
CA LEU A 39 17.01 23.88 13.99
C LEU A 39 16.74 25.30 13.46
N LEU A 40 15.50 25.77 13.58
CA LEU A 40 15.09 27.07 13.03
C LEU A 40 15.67 28.26 13.80
N HIS A 41 15.97 28.08 15.09
CA HIS A 41 16.48 29.14 15.96
C HIS A 41 17.52 28.58 16.94
N ASN A 42 18.57 29.35 17.22
CA ASN A 42 19.52 29.00 18.27
C ASN A 42 18.81 28.92 19.64
N ILE A 43 19.15 27.90 20.43
CA ILE A 43 18.66 27.75 21.81
C ILE A 43 19.78 28.23 22.74
N PRO A 44 19.60 29.34 23.50
CA PRO A 44 20.63 29.88 24.37
C PRO A 44 21.18 28.86 25.37
N GLY A 45 22.51 28.78 25.49
CA GLY A 45 23.19 27.84 26.38
C GLY A 45 23.34 26.41 25.82
N TRP A 46 22.84 26.13 24.61
CA TRP A 46 22.95 24.82 23.97
C TRP A 46 23.71 24.90 22.64
N GLN A 47 24.56 23.90 22.39
CA GLN A 47 25.20 23.70 21.10
C GLN A 47 24.41 22.68 20.29
N SER A 48 23.98 23.05 19.08
CA SER A 48 23.34 22.11 18.16
C SER A 48 24.35 21.11 17.61
N TYR A 49 23.99 19.83 17.59
CA TYR A 49 24.74 18.77 16.94
C TYR A 49 23.79 17.97 16.03
N SER A 50 24.17 17.77 14.76
CA SER A 50 23.46 16.90 13.81
C SER A 50 24.44 15.92 13.19
N ALA A 51 24.20 14.62 13.38
CA ALA A 51 25.15 13.58 13.00
C ALA A 51 25.31 13.37 11.48
N ALA A 52 24.40 13.88 10.64
CA ALA A 52 24.54 13.87 9.18
C ALA A 52 23.56 14.86 8.52
N SER A 53 23.95 15.46 7.39
CA SER A 53 23.10 16.38 6.61
C SER A 53 22.11 15.68 5.66
N ASN A 54 22.29 14.38 5.42
CA ASN A 54 21.50 13.57 4.49
C ASN A 54 21.10 12.26 5.16
N GLN A 55 20.14 12.31 6.09
CA GLN A 55 19.61 11.11 6.71
C GLN A 55 18.62 10.46 5.74
N LYS A 56 18.89 9.20 5.39
CA LYS A 56 17.89 8.33 4.77
C LYS A 56 16.92 7.88 5.84
N ASN A 57 15.63 8.13 5.62
CA ASN A 57 14.57 7.69 6.51
C ASN A 57 13.82 6.55 5.84
N TYR A 58 13.84 5.38 6.47
CA TYR A 58 13.24 4.17 5.91
C TYR A 58 11.76 4.08 6.26
N LEU A 59 11.00 3.44 5.37
CA LEU A 59 9.60 3.11 5.62
C LEU A 59 9.48 2.29 6.91
N ASN A 60 8.60 2.73 7.79
CA ASN A 60 8.38 2.14 9.10
C ASN A 60 6.95 1.64 9.28
N ARG A 61 5.98 2.38 8.73
CA ARG A 61 4.55 2.09 8.94
C ARG A 61 3.73 2.32 7.68
N LEU A 62 2.68 1.52 7.53
CA LEU A 62 1.60 1.75 6.58
C LEU A 62 0.29 1.83 7.38
N THR A 63 -0.52 2.86 7.10
CA THR A 63 -1.80 3.09 7.76
C THR A 63 -2.89 3.32 6.71
N PHE A 64 -4.04 2.69 6.88
CA PHE A 64 -5.23 2.94 6.08
C PHE A 64 -6.13 3.96 6.78
N TYR A 65 -6.78 4.82 5.99
CA TYR A 65 -7.74 5.81 6.45
C TYR A 65 -9.03 5.72 5.63
N SER A 66 -10.16 5.94 6.27
CA SER A 66 -11.42 6.28 5.59
C SER A 66 -11.44 7.79 5.37
N GLY A 67 -11.36 8.23 4.12
CA GLY A 67 -11.17 9.63 3.76
C GLY A 67 -9.73 10.12 3.91
N HIS A 68 -9.52 11.43 3.72
CA HIS A 68 -8.19 12.02 3.70
C HIS A 68 -7.54 11.95 5.09
N PRO A 69 -6.25 11.58 5.26
CA PRO A 69 -5.62 11.42 6.59
C PRO A 69 -5.67 12.64 7.54
N LYS A 70 -5.91 13.84 7.00
CA LYS A 70 -6.17 15.07 7.79
C LYS A 70 -7.45 14.99 8.64
N GLU A 71 -8.39 14.13 8.25
CA GLU A 71 -9.65 13.88 8.97
C GLU A 71 -9.45 12.88 10.13
N GLN A 72 -8.25 12.30 10.27
CA GLN A 72 -7.83 11.47 11.41
C GLN A 72 -8.68 10.19 11.63
N ALA A 73 -9.31 9.67 10.58
CA ALA A 73 -10.10 8.44 10.61
C ALA A 73 -9.24 7.20 10.23
N SER A 74 -8.23 6.88 11.05
CA SER A 74 -7.37 5.71 10.83
C SER A 74 -8.13 4.40 11.06
N LEU A 75 -7.90 3.41 10.22
CA LEU A 75 -8.55 2.10 10.26
C LEU A 75 -7.64 1.06 10.92
N ALA A 76 -8.15 0.37 11.93
CA ALA A 76 -7.50 -0.80 12.53
C ALA A 76 -7.68 -2.05 11.64
N PRO A 77 -6.75 -3.01 11.67
CA PRO A 77 -6.92 -4.27 10.97
C PRO A 77 -8.02 -5.13 11.62
N ASP A 78 -8.67 -5.97 10.81
CA ASP A 78 -9.66 -6.95 11.23
C ASP A 78 -9.04 -8.02 12.18
N ASN A 79 -7.74 -8.30 12.02
CA ASN A 79 -7.03 -9.35 12.73
C ASN A 79 -5.74 -8.85 13.41
N GLU A 80 -5.79 -8.64 14.72
CA GLU A 80 -4.60 -8.21 15.51
C GLU A 80 -3.82 -9.37 16.17
N SER A 81 -3.84 -10.57 15.58
CA SER A 81 -3.09 -11.68 16.17
C SER A 81 -1.58 -11.40 16.11
N SER A 82 -0.94 -11.33 17.28
CA SER A 82 0.51 -11.09 17.43
C SER A 82 1.42 -12.12 16.75
N LYS A 83 0.85 -13.26 16.31
CA LYS A 83 1.56 -14.29 15.53
C LYS A 83 1.44 -14.09 14.02
N SER A 84 0.45 -13.33 13.56
CA SER A 84 0.20 -13.13 12.14
C SER A 84 1.10 -12.02 11.61
N LYS A 85 2.01 -12.38 10.72
CA LYS A 85 2.77 -11.43 9.90
C LYS A 85 1.97 -10.88 8.73
N ILE A 86 0.67 -11.15 8.71
CA ILE A 86 -0.27 -10.65 7.72
C ILE A 86 -1.45 -10.02 8.46
N LEU A 87 -1.63 -8.73 8.26
CA LEU A 87 -2.78 -7.97 8.75
C LEU A 87 -3.75 -7.73 7.59
N GLN A 88 -5.03 -7.73 7.89
CA GLN A 88 -6.12 -7.58 6.94
C GLN A 88 -7.00 -6.40 7.35
N TRP A 89 -7.48 -5.65 6.37
CA TRP A 89 -8.50 -4.62 6.53
C TRP A 89 -9.64 -4.91 5.58
N SER A 90 -10.87 -4.81 6.07
CA SER A 90 -12.08 -4.82 5.24
C SER A 90 -12.73 -3.43 5.25
N PHE A 91 -13.21 -2.98 4.10
CA PHE A 91 -13.72 -1.62 3.88
C PHE A 91 -15.17 -1.63 3.39
N ASN A 92 -15.91 -0.58 3.73
CA ASN A 92 -17.33 -0.43 3.32
C ASN A 92 -17.46 0.70 2.29
N ASP A 93 -17.36 0.39 0.99
CA ASP A 93 -17.58 1.29 -0.18
C ASP A 93 -17.09 2.75 -0.05
N GLU A 94 -16.09 2.97 0.80
CA GLU A 94 -15.61 4.27 1.21
C GLU A 94 -14.32 4.62 0.48
N GLU A 95 -14.01 5.92 0.44
CA GLU A 95 -12.77 6.38 -0.16
C GLU A 95 -11.58 6.04 0.75
N ILE A 96 -10.81 5.02 0.38
CA ILE A 96 -9.66 4.59 1.18
C ILE A 96 -8.38 5.33 0.76
N TRP A 97 -7.71 5.86 1.78
CA TRP A 97 -6.37 6.44 1.68
C TRP A 97 -5.34 5.57 2.39
N ILE A 98 -4.11 5.64 1.89
CA ILE A 98 -2.94 5.08 2.55
C ILE A 98 -2.00 6.20 2.97
N ALA A 99 -1.37 6.02 4.12
CA ALA A 99 -0.24 6.82 4.59
C ALA A 99 0.97 5.93 4.85
N CYS A 100 2.11 6.29 4.26
CA CYS A 100 3.40 5.65 4.44
C CYS A 100 4.23 6.50 5.41
N GLY A 101 4.46 6.01 6.62
CA GLY A 101 5.22 6.71 7.66
C GLY A 101 6.69 6.28 7.70
N TYR A 102 7.59 7.25 7.87
CA TYR A 102 9.04 7.04 7.79
C TYR A 102 9.73 7.22 9.15
N ALA A 103 10.64 6.31 9.48
CA ALA A 103 11.38 6.31 10.74
C ALA A 103 12.18 7.61 10.94
N GLU A 104 12.27 8.07 12.19
CA GLU A 104 13.01 9.27 12.59
C GLU A 104 12.49 10.58 11.93
N THR A 105 11.23 10.59 11.51
CA THR A 105 10.57 11.79 10.96
C THR A 105 9.10 11.86 11.40
N ASN A 106 8.49 13.01 11.18
CA ASN A 106 7.04 13.19 11.21
C ASN A 106 6.41 13.20 9.80
N ILE A 107 7.15 12.77 8.78
CA ILE A 107 6.70 12.80 7.39
C ILE A 107 5.90 11.54 7.08
N GLU A 108 4.71 11.72 6.52
CA GLU A 108 3.91 10.67 5.91
C GLU A 108 3.64 11.00 4.44
N LEU A 109 3.91 10.05 3.55
CA LEU A 109 3.49 10.16 2.15
C LEU A 109 2.10 9.55 2.03
N ILE A 110 1.15 10.34 1.54
CA ILE A 110 -0.25 9.93 1.46
C ILE A 110 -0.71 9.83 0.01
N ARG A 111 -1.58 8.85 -0.26
CA ARG A 111 -2.27 8.75 -1.55
C ARG A 111 -3.57 7.97 -1.40
N LYS A 112 -4.53 8.28 -2.28
CA LYS A 112 -5.76 7.48 -2.44
C LYS A 112 -5.43 6.14 -3.09
N LEU A 113 -6.14 5.07 -2.69
CA LEU A 113 -6.09 3.80 -3.43
C LEU A 113 -6.65 4.02 -4.85
N GLU A 114 -5.87 3.66 -5.87
CA GLU A 114 -6.22 3.94 -7.28
C GLU A 114 -7.49 3.22 -7.73
N LYS A 115 -7.78 2.07 -7.12
CA LYS A 115 -8.95 1.26 -7.39
C LYS A 115 -9.72 1.06 -6.09
N PRO A 116 -11.06 1.12 -6.12
CA PRO A 116 -11.87 0.65 -5.01
C PRO A 116 -11.43 -0.78 -4.64
N ALA A 117 -11.22 -1.00 -3.35
CA ALA A 117 -10.92 -2.30 -2.80
C ALA A 117 -11.85 -2.49 -1.62
N HIS A 118 -12.38 -3.69 -1.46
CA HIS A 118 -13.19 -4.05 -0.29
C HIS A 118 -12.32 -4.69 0.78
N GLN A 119 -11.11 -5.13 0.41
CA GLN A 119 -10.18 -5.72 1.34
C GLN A 119 -8.73 -5.45 0.92
N CYS A 120 -7.87 -5.14 1.90
CA CYS A 120 -6.43 -5.16 1.73
C CYS A 120 -5.77 -6.11 2.74
N LYS A 121 -4.68 -6.75 2.32
CA LYS A 121 -3.78 -7.53 3.17
C LYS A 121 -2.38 -6.96 3.09
N VAL A 122 -1.75 -6.74 4.24
CA VAL A 122 -0.38 -6.25 4.34
C VAL A 122 0.46 -7.31 5.03
N SER A 123 1.57 -7.66 4.41
CA SER A 123 2.55 -8.56 5.01
C SER A 123 3.67 -7.74 5.66
N TYR A 124 4.12 -8.22 6.82
CA TYR A 124 5.18 -7.61 7.62
C TYR A 124 6.33 -8.59 7.79
N ASN A 125 7.55 -8.07 7.91
CA ASN A 125 8.71 -8.91 8.22
C ASN A 125 8.84 -9.19 9.73
N THR A 126 9.93 -9.84 10.14
CA THR A 126 10.18 -10.16 11.55
C THR A 126 10.41 -8.93 12.42
N ALA A 127 10.79 -7.80 11.84
CA ALA A 127 10.95 -6.49 12.50
C ALA A 127 9.70 -5.60 12.38
N ASP A 128 8.55 -6.18 12.01
CA ASP A 128 7.26 -5.50 11.89
C ASP A 128 7.24 -4.34 10.87
N LEU A 129 8.11 -4.42 9.86
CA LEU A 129 8.11 -3.49 8.72
C LEU A 129 7.23 -4.02 7.58
N PRO A 130 6.40 -3.18 6.95
CA PRO A 130 5.57 -3.59 5.82
C PRO A 130 6.45 -3.95 4.61
N ILE A 131 6.17 -5.09 3.97
CA ILE A 131 6.95 -5.61 2.83
C ILE A 131 6.11 -5.80 1.57
N SER A 132 4.80 -6.01 1.69
CA SER A 132 3.89 -6.15 0.56
C SER A 132 2.46 -5.77 0.94
N MET A 133 1.69 -5.34 -0.06
CA MET A 133 0.28 -5.03 0.09
C MET A 133 -0.49 -5.59 -1.11
N ASN A 134 -1.59 -6.28 -0.85
CA ASN A 134 -2.49 -6.77 -1.88
C ASN A 134 -3.91 -6.36 -1.55
N CYS A 135 -4.59 -5.73 -2.51
CA CYS A 135 -5.96 -5.25 -2.35
C CYS A 135 -6.85 -5.85 -3.44
N ARG A 136 -8.10 -6.17 -3.09
CA ARG A 136 -9.08 -6.82 -3.96
C ARG A 136 -10.48 -6.22 -3.79
#